data_AF-A0A355KY63-F1
#
_entry.id   AF-A0A355KY63-F1
#
_cell.length_a   1.000
_cell.length_b   1.000
_cell.length_c   1.000
_cell.angle_alpha   90.00
_cell.angle_beta   90.00
_cell.angle_gamma   90.00
#
_symmetry.space_group_name_H-M   'P 1'
#
loop_
_entity.id
_entity.type
_entity.pdbx_description
1 polymer ?
#
loop_
_entity_poly.entity_id
_entity_poly.type
_entity_poly.pdbx_seq_one_letter_code
_entity_poly.pdbx_strand_id
1 'polypeptide(L)' 'AVELFKSGYNCSQAVFAAYADLFGFDEDTALKVSAGLGGGVGRSREVCGTVSAAAMLIGMK' A
#
# COMPACT_ATOMS: atom_id res chain seq x y z
N ALA A 1 -9.09 -3.11 -2.41
CA ALA A 1 -7.96 -3.81 -1.77
C ALA A 1 -7.87 -5.29 -2.17
N VAL A 2 -8.87 -6.13 -1.88
CA VAL A 2 -8.81 -7.58 -2.18
C VAL A 2 -8.53 -7.88 -3.65
N GLU A 3 -9.18 -7.17 -4.58
CA GLU A 3 -8.97 -7.36 -6.01
C GLU A 3 -7.55 -6.97 -6.44
N LEU A 4 -7.01 -5.85 -5.96
CA LEU A 4 -5.60 -5.46 -6.20
C LEU A 4 -4.62 -6.53 -5.70
N PHE A 5 -4.87 -7.12 -4.53
CA PHE A 5 -4.04 -8.20 -4.00
C PHE A 5 -4.10 -9.45 -4.89
N LYS A 6 -5.29 -9.84 -5.35
CA LYS A 6 -5.48 -10.96 -6.29
C LYS A 6 -4.83 -10.70 -7.65
N SER A 7 -4.72 -9.44 -8.07
CA SER A 7 -4.01 -9.02 -9.28
C SER A 7 -2.49 -9.10 -9.18
N GLY A 8 -1.93 -9.52 -8.03
CA GLY A 8 -0.50 -9.76 -7.85
C GLY A 8 0.25 -8.63 -7.14
N TYR A 9 -0.42 -7.57 -6.73
CA TYR A 9 0.17 -6.53 -5.89
C TYR A 9 0.34 -7.02 -4.45
N ASN A 10 1.37 -6.52 -3.77
CA ASN A 10 1.63 -6.93 -2.41
C ASN A 10 0.63 -6.30 -1.41
N CYS A 11 0.70 -6.71 -0.14
CA CYS A 11 -0.27 -6.32 0.89
C CYS A 11 -0.34 -4.81 1.19
N SER A 12 0.77 -4.07 1.08
CA SER A 12 0.77 -2.62 1.26
C SER A 12 0.26 -1.90 0.02
N GLN A 13 0.67 -2.36 -1.17
CA GLN A 13 0.18 -1.86 -2.46
C GLN A 13 -1.33 -1.99 -2.57
N ALA A 14 -1.87 -3.15 -2.22
CA ALA A 14 -3.30 -3.43 -2.28
C ALA A 14 -4.13 -2.49 -1.39
N VAL A 15 -3.60 -2.06 -0.25
CA VAL A 15 -4.30 -1.13 0.65
C VAL A 15 -4.07 0.31 0.23
N PHE A 16 -2.83 0.71 -0.07
CA PHE A 16 -2.52 2.09 -0.46
C PHE A 16 -3.25 2.49 -1.75
N ALA A 17 -3.15 1.66 -2.80
CA ALA A 17 -3.80 1.94 -4.09
C ALA A 17 -5.33 1.87 -4.03
N ALA A 18 -5.90 1.16 -3.04
CA ALA A 18 -7.36 1.11 -2.86
C ALA A 18 -7.99 2.41 -2.34
N TYR A 19 -7.17 3.34 -1.83
CA TYR A 19 -7.62 4.65 -1.34
C TYR A 19 -6.90 5.81 -2.05
N ALA A 20 -6.06 5.53 -3.04
CA ALA A 20 -5.19 6.51 -3.70
C ALA A 20 -5.96 7.65 -4.36
N ASP A 21 -7.12 7.34 -4.94
CA ASP A 21 -8.05 8.28 -5.57
C ASP A 21 -8.55 9.37 -4.60
N LEU A 22 -8.74 9.02 -3.32
CA LEU A 22 -9.18 9.96 -2.28
C LEU A 22 -8.11 11.00 -1.91
N PHE A 23 -6.84 10.73 -2.24
CA PHE A 23 -5.69 11.57 -1.90
C PHE A 23 -4.99 12.15 -3.13
N GLY A 24 -5.60 12.05 -4.32
CA GLY A 24 -5.08 12.64 -5.55
C GLY A 24 -3.87 11.92 -6.14
N PHE A 25 -3.65 10.65 -5.77
CA PHE A 25 -2.63 9.83 -6.41
C PHE A 25 -3.20 9.11 -7.63
N ASP A 26 -2.42 9.06 -8.70
CA ASP A 26 -2.63 8.06 -9.74
C ASP A 26 -2.22 6.66 -9.25
N GLU A 27 -2.77 5.64 -9.88
CA GLU A 27 -2.56 4.24 -9.48
C GLU A 27 -1.09 3.82 -9.56
N ASP A 28 -0.35 4.24 -10.59
CA ASP A 28 1.07 3.88 -10.77
C ASP A 28 1.93 4.45 -9.65
N THR A 29 1.73 5.73 -9.31
CA THR A 29 2.41 6.37 -8.18
C THR A 29 2.05 5.68 -6.86
N ALA A 30 0.78 5.37 -6.63
CA ALA A 30 0.30 4.69 -5.43
C ALA A 30 0.94 3.30 -5.25
N LEU A 31 1.07 2.54 -6.35
CA LEU A 31 1.70 1.23 -6.36
C LEU A 31 3.21 1.32 -6.13
N LYS A 32 3.90 2.30 -6.70
CA LYS A 32 5.36 2.48 -6.54
C LYS A 32 5.73 2.90 -5.13
N VAL A 33 5.03 3.89 -4.56
CA VAL A 33 5.39 4.44 -3.24
C VAL A 33 5.20 3.43 -2.10
N SER A 34 4.22 2.52 -2.25
CA SER A 34 3.89 1.51 -1.24
C SER A 34 4.58 0.17 -1.45
N ALA A 35 5.28 -0.06 -2.57
CA ALA A 35 5.88 -1.35 -2.93
C ALA A 35 6.88 -1.89 -1.90
N GLY A 36 7.78 -1.05 -1.39
CA GLY A 36 8.79 -1.44 -0.40
C GLY A 36 8.19 -1.87 0.94
N LEU A 37 6.94 -1.50 1.19
CA LEU A 37 6.18 -1.87 2.37
C LEU A 37 5.48 -3.23 2.22
N GLY A 38 5.82 -4.10 1.28
CA GLY A 38 5.31 -5.49 1.26
C GLY A 38 6.14 -6.49 2.10
N GLY A 39 5.52 -7.46 2.78
CA GLY A 39 6.18 -8.60 3.48
C GLY A 39 6.96 -8.46 4.84
N GLY A 40 7.34 -7.30 5.34
CA GLY A 40 7.52 -6.98 6.79
C GLY A 40 8.30 -5.71 7.25
N VAL A 41 8.49 -4.62 6.57
CA VAL A 41 8.28 -4.52 5.17
C VAL A 41 9.29 -5.39 4.41
N GLY A 42 9.56 -5.07 3.14
CA GLY A 42 10.69 -5.62 2.38
C GLY A 42 10.90 -7.13 2.47
N ARG A 43 9.88 -7.90 2.85
CA ARG A 43 9.95 -9.32 3.27
C ARG A 43 10.81 -9.63 4.51
N SER A 44 11.18 -8.65 5.34
CA SER A 44 11.93 -8.79 6.59
C SER A 44 11.11 -9.29 7.80
N ARG A 45 9.77 -9.24 7.71
CA ARG A 45 8.79 -9.69 8.75
C ARG A 45 8.78 -8.93 10.09
N GLU A 46 9.23 -7.69 10.13
CA GLU A 46 9.29 -6.84 11.33
C GLU A 46 7.99 -6.06 11.61
N VAL A 47 7.52 -5.26 10.64
CA VAL A 47 6.37 -4.35 10.77
C VAL A 47 5.33 -4.65 9.68
N CYS A 48 4.03 -4.59 9.99
CA CYS A 48 2.98 -4.90 9.01
C CYS A 48 2.80 -3.79 7.97
N GLY A 49 2.94 -4.12 6.69
CA GLY A 49 2.87 -3.15 5.60
C GLY A 49 1.51 -2.60 5.28
N THR A 50 0.46 -3.40 5.47
CA THR A 50 -0.90 -2.91 5.36
C THR A 50 -1.17 -1.80 6.39
N VAL A 51 -0.66 -1.98 7.62
CA VAL A 51 -0.80 -0.97 8.67
C VAL A 51 0.09 0.25 8.38
N SER A 52 1.32 0.05 7.91
CA SER A 52 2.20 1.16 7.49
C SER A 52 1.59 1.97 6.34
N ALA A 53 1.02 1.32 5.33
CA ALA A 53 0.33 1.98 4.22
C ALA A 53 -0.91 2.76 4.70
N ALA A 54 -1.71 2.18 5.59
CA ALA A 54 -2.86 2.87 6.18
C ALA A 54 -2.44 4.09 7.01
N ALA A 55 -1.36 3.97 7.79
CA ALA A 55 -0.81 5.09 8.56
C ALA A 55 -0.35 6.24 7.66
N MET A 56 0.27 5.93 6.51
CA MET A 56 0.63 6.95 5.52
C MET A 56 -0.61 7.68 4.99
N LEU A 57 -1.64 6.95 4.55
CA LEU A 57 -2.89 7.56 4.06
C LEU A 57 -3.55 8.45 5.11
N ILE A 58 -3.62 7.99 6.36
CA ILE A 58 -4.21 8.75 7.47
C ILE A 58 -3.42 10.04 7.72
N GLY A 59 -2.09 10.01 7.63
CA GLY A 59 -1.23 11.18 7.81
C GLY A 59 -1.31 12.22 6.69
N MET A 60 -1.96 11.90 5.57
CA MET A 60 -2.16 12.82 4.43
C MET A 60 -3.52 13.54 4.48
N LYS A 61 -4.32 13.29 5.51
CA LYS A 61 -5.60 13.96 5.74
C LYS A 61 -5.44 15.11 6.72
#